data_AF-A0A6P2RKQ1-F1
#
_entry.id   AF-A0A6P2RKQ1-F1
#
_cell.length_a   1.000
_cell.length_b   1.000
_cell.length_c   1.000
_cell.angle_alpha   90.00
_cell.angle_beta   90.00
_cell.angle_gamma   90.00
#
_symmetry.space_group_name_H-M   'P 1'
#
loop_
_entity.id
_entity.type
_entity.pdbx_description
1 polymer ?
#
loop_
_entity_poly.entity_id
_entity_poly.type
_entity_poly.pdbx_seq_one_letter_code
_entity_poly.pdbx_strand_id
1 'polypeptide(L)'
;MKLPLIILSCVVMLMLSDGARAQAADGTDPDAPIVAKFHHIRPYEITDDTPIAVGLETGDPGIGGMMIGIVSLNVYDRFGNVAIPKGSKLIGQTIRQVNDRREVQWSGLQLPGTATLQFDPPLEGLYAGWFGRYHCLSSSTAWL
;
A
#
# COMPACT_ATOMS: atom_id res chain seq x y z
N MET A 1 -11.33 -68.65 -18.06
CA MET A 1 -12.01 -67.36 -17.79
C MET A 1 -12.75 -67.47 -16.46
N LYS A 2 -12.74 -66.39 -15.65
CA LYS A 2 -13.27 -66.18 -14.27
C LYS A 2 -12.27 -66.51 -13.15
N LEU A 3 -11.48 -65.52 -12.70
CA LEU A 3 -11.72 -64.46 -11.68
C LEU A 3 -11.61 -64.96 -10.23
N PRO A 4 -10.58 -64.50 -9.47
CA PRO A 4 -10.36 -64.89 -8.08
C PRO A 4 -10.75 -63.81 -7.06
N LEU A 5 -10.71 -64.26 -5.80
CA LEU A 5 -10.25 -63.52 -4.60
C LEU A 5 -11.24 -62.65 -3.80
N ILE A 6 -11.97 -63.33 -2.91
CA ILE A 6 -12.08 -63.10 -1.45
C ILE A 6 -11.71 -61.69 -0.96
N ILE A 7 -12.73 -60.92 -0.56
CA ILE A 7 -12.61 -59.63 0.13
C ILE A 7 -12.48 -59.89 1.63
N LEU A 8 -11.31 -59.56 2.19
CA LEU A 8 -11.01 -59.66 3.62
C LEU A 8 -11.40 -58.36 4.33
N SER A 9 -12.27 -58.50 5.32
CA SER A 9 -12.69 -57.49 6.29
C SER A 9 -11.53 -57.08 7.21
N CYS A 10 -11.26 -55.78 7.34
CA CYS A 10 -10.47 -55.21 8.44
C CYS A 10 -11.13 -53.91 8.92
N VAL A 11 -11.90 -54.04 9.98
CA VAL A 11 -12.36 -52.95 10.83
C VAL A 11 -11.14 -52.31 11.47
N VAL A 12 -10.93 -51.01 11.24
CA VAL A 12 -10.02 -50.18 12.05
C VAL A 12 -10.81 -48.99 12.55
N MET A 13 -11.25 -49.08 13.81
CA MET A 13 -11.57 -47.93 14.65
C MET A 13 -10.25 -47.20 14.94
N LEU A 14 -10.15 -45.92 14.56
CA LEU A 14 -9.17 -45.01 15.12
C LEU A 14 -9.91 -43.89 15.84
N MET A 15 -9.63 -43.85 17.14
CA MET A 15 -10.19 -42.97 18.15
C MET A 15 -9.83 -41.50 17.90
N LEU A 16 -10.77 -40.65 18.29
CA LEU A 16 -10.64 -39.25 18.73
C LEU A 16 -9.19 -38.76 18.89
N SER A 17 -8.77 -37.88 17.99
CA SER A 17 -7.81 -36.83 18.34
C SER A 17 -8.47 -35.50 18.02
N ASP A 18 -8.81 -34.81 19.11
CA ASP A 18 -9.37 -33.48 19.20
C ASP A 18 -8.32 -32.48 18.69
N GLY A 19 -8.29 -32.31 17.37
CA GLY A 19 -7.50 -31.28 16.72
C GLY A 19 -8.37 -30.06 16.53
N ALA A 20 -8.49 -29.23 17.57
CA ALA A 20 -9.13 -27.92 17.50
C ALA A 20 -8.50 -27.10 16.36
N ARG A 21 -9.13 -27.16 15.18
CA ARG A 21 -8.90 -26.20 14.11
C ARG A 21 -9.61 -24.93 14.54
N ALA A 22 -8.85 -24.01 15.13
CA ALA A 22 -9.20 -22.60 15.16
C ALA A 22 -9.28 -22.11 13.71
N GLN A 23 -10.41 -22.34 13.05
CA GLN A 23 -10.81 -21.56 11.90
C GLN A 23 -11.06 -20.16 12.45
N ALA A 24 -10.20 -19.21 12.10
CA ALA A 24 -10.54 -17.81 12.22
C ALA A 24 -11.81 -17.60 11.40
N ALA A 25 -12.95 -17.62 12.08
CA ALA A 25 -14.17 -17.08 11.54
C ALA A 25 -13.91 -15.59 11.37
N ASP A 26 -13.67 -15.18 10.13
CA ASP A 26 -13.93 -13.80 9.74
C ASP A 26 -15.42 -13.59 10.02
N GLY A 27 -15.71 -12.88 11.12
CA GLY A 27 -17.04 -12.67 11.67
C GLY A 27 -17.86 -11.70 10.83
N THR A 28 -17.86 -11.88 9.52
CA THR A 28 -18.68 -11.11 8.60
C THR A 28 -20.00 -11.85 8.44
N ASP A 29 -20.94 -11.56 9.34
CA ASP A 29 -22.35 -11.90 9.14
C ASP A 29 -22.80 -11.26 7.81
N PRO A 30 -23.18 -12.06 6.79
CA PRO A 30 -23.59 -11.54 5.49
C PRO A 30 -24.87 -10.68 5.56
N ASP A 31 -25.63 -10.76 6.66
CA ASP A 31 -26.81 -9.95 6.92
C ASP A 31 -26.52 -8.73 7.83
N ALA A 32 -25.24 -8.48 8.18
CA ALA A 32 -24.87 -7.28 8.93
C ALA A 32 -25.17 -6.02 8.11
N PRO A 33 -25.75 -4.97 8.72
CA PRO A 33 -26.03 -3.73 8.02
C PRO A 33 -24.72 -3.09 7.53
N ILE A 34 -24.71 -2.65 6.26
CA ILE A 34 -23.60 -1.87 5.71
C ILE A 34 -23.57 -0.52 6.43
N VAL A 35 -22.59 -0.35 7.33
CA VAL A 35 -22.35 0.93 8.01
C VAL A 35 -21.41 1.75 7.16
N ALA A 36 -21.92 2.83 6.57
CA ALA A 36 -21.08 3.82 5.91
C ALA A 36 -20.22 4.54 6.96
N LYS A 37 -18.89 4.40 6.85
CA LYS A 37 -17.94 5.21 7.60
C LYS A 37 -17.63 6.45 6.78
N PHE A 38 -18.09 7.60 7.22
CA PHE A 38 -17.77 8.88 6.59
C PHE A 38 -16.56 9.49 7.29
N HIS A 39 -15.50 9.73 6.54
CA HIS A 39 -14.37 10.50 7.02
C HIS A 39 -14.63 11.99 6.82
N HIS A 40 -14.52 12.78 7.89
CA HIS A 40 -14.66 14.23 7.80
C HIS A 40 -13.31 14.86 7.51
N ILE A 41 -13.10 15.24 6.25
CA ILE A 41 -11.84 15.78 5.76
C ILE A 41 -11.55 17.13 6.40
N ARG A 42 -10.34 17.29 6.95
CA ARG A 42 -9.90 18.51 7.66
C ARG A 42 -9.04 19.42 6.75
N PRO A 43 -8.90 20.71 7.08
CA PRO A 43 -7.93 21.58 6.41
C PRO A 43 -6.50 21.01 6.50
N TYR A 44 -5.72 21.21 5.44
CA TYR A 44 -4.37 20.66 5.22
C TYR A 44 -4.28 19.14 5.06
N GLU A 45 -5.43 18.46 4.99
CA GLU A 45 -5.50 17.02 4.74
C GLU A 45 -5.51 16.75 3.22
N ILE A 46 -4.63 15.85 2.78
CA ILE A 46 -4.61 15.34 1.42
C ILE A 46 -5.55 14.14 1.34
N THR A 47 -6.53 14.21 0.45
CA THR A 47 -7.46 13.10 0.20
C THR A 47 -6.86 12.11 -0.79
N ASP A 48 -7.42 10.91 -0.84
CA ASP A 48 -7.06 9.87 -1.80
C ASP A 48 -7.08 10.36 -3.25
N ASP A 49 -6.25 9.72 -4.07
CA ASP A 49 -6.10 10.00 -5.50
C ASP A 49 -5.62 11.42 -5.83
N THR A 50 -5.14 12.19 -4.84
CA THR A 50 -4.54 13.50 -5.09
C THR A 50 -3.16 13.31 -5.73
N PRO A 51 -2.95 13.75 -6.98
CA PRO A 51 -1.70 13.52 -7.66
C PRO A 51 -0.60 14.44 -7.10
N ILE A 52 0.51 13.83 -6.67
CA ILE A 52 1.72 14.57 -6.29
C ILE A 52 2.73 14.46 -7.42
N ALA A 53 3.08 15.60 -8.02
CA ALA A 53 4.10 15.67 -9.07
C ALA A 53 5.50 15.72 -8.45
N VAL A 54 6.35 14.75 -8.78
CA VAL A 54 7.65 14.58 -8.15
C VAL A 54 8.75 14.46 -9.20
N GLY A 55 9.87 15.15 -8.98
CA GLY A 55 11.10 14.99 -9.73
C GLY A 55 12.16 14.35 -8.84
N LEU A 56 12.98 13.44 -9.36
CA LEU A 56 13.99 12.78 -8.53
C LEU A 56 15.24 13.62 -8.31
N GLU A 57 15.78 13.53 -7.10
CA GLU A 57 17.12 14.02 -6.77
C GLU A 57 18.17 12.90 -6.93
N THR A 58 17.78 11.64 -6.66
CA THR A 58 18.66 10.46 -6.78
C THR A 58 18.50 9.78 -8.13
N GLY A 59 19.60 9.29 -8.72
CA GLY A 59 19.55 8.36 -9.85
C GLY A 59 18.95 7.00 -9.46
N ASP A 60 18.80 6.06 -10.39
CA ASP A 60 18.23 4.73 -10.11
C ASP A 60 19.17 3.92 -9.19
N PRO A 61 18.78 3.64 -7.93
CA PRO A 61 19.64 2.98 -6.95
C PRO A 61 19.54 1.45 -7.02
N GLY A 62 18.76 0.88 -7.96
CA GLY A 62 18.39 -0.54 -7.95
C GLY A 62 17.19 -0.81 -7.04
N ILE A 63 16.77 -2.07 -6.91
CA ILE A 63 15.65 -2.49 -6.04
C ILE A 63 16.08 -2.47 -4.57
N GLY A 64 15.23 -1.97 -3.68
CA GLY A 64 15.52 -1.80 -2.25
C GLY A 64 16.37 -0.56 -1.95
N GLY A 65 16.69 0.23 -2.97
CA GLY A 65 17.50 1.43 -2.84
C GLY A 65 16.67 2.63 -2.40
N MET A 66 17.28 3.49 -1.58
CA MET A 66 16.66 4.74 -1.12
C MET A 66 16.43 5.71 -2.29
N MET A 67 15.25 6.33 -2.31
CA MET A 67 14.83 7.32 -3.29
C MET A 67 14.51 8.63 -2.59
N ILE A 68 15.03 9.73 -3.14
CA ILE A 68 14.64 11.08 -2.73
C ILE A 68 13.96 11.77 -3.92
N GLY A 69 12.71 12.17 -3.70
CA GLY A 69 11.91 12.92 -4.64
C GLY A 69 11.70 14.35 -4.16
N ILE A 70 11.69 15.31 -5.07
CA ILE A 70 11.34 16.70 -4.81
C ILE A 70 9.96 16.98 -5.39
N VAL A 71 9.05 17.44 -4.53
CA VAL A 71 7.71 17.87 -4.93
C VAL A 71 7.83 19.07 -5.88
N SER A 72 7.40 18.88 -7.12
CA SER A 72 7.64 19.81 -8.23
C SER A 72 6.64 20.96 -8.28
N LEU A 73 5.43 20.76 -7.73
CA LEU A 73 4.33 21.71 -7.71
C LEU A 73 3.67 21.72 -6.32
N ASN A 74 3.06 22.83 -5.93
CA ASN A 74 2.25 22.87 -4.72
C ASN A 74 1.10 21.86 -4.84
N VAL A 75 0.87 21.08 -3.78
CA VAL A 75 -0.28 20.21 -3.63
C VAL A 75 -1.29 20.92 -2.74
N TYR A 76 -2.51 21.04 -3.25
CA TYR A 76 -3.59 21.74 -2.59
C TYR A 76 -4.55 20.74 -1.94
N ASP A 77 -5.05 21.07 -0.76
CA ASP A 77 -6.18 20.35 -0.15
C ASP A 77 -7.50 20.72 -0.84
N ARG A 78 -8.59 20.07 -0.43
CA ARG A 78 -9.94 20.36 -0.93
C ARG A 78 -10.47 21.76 -0.60
N PHE A 79 -9.80 22.48 0.31
CA PHE A 79 -10.16 23.83 0.76
C PHE A 79 -9.33 24.92 0.06
N GLY A 80 -8.36 24.54 -0.79
CA GLY A 80 -7.48 25.46 -1.50
C GLY A 80 -6.24 25.89 -0.70
N ASN A 81 -5.97 25.27 0.45
CA ASN A 81 -4.73 25.50 1.18
C ASN A 81 -3.58 24.70 0.55
N VAL A 82 -2.36 25.21 0.64
CA VAL A 82 -1.16 24.46 0.26
C VAL A 82 -0.84 23.47 1.38
N ALA A 83 -1.24 22.22 1.19
CA ALA A 83 -0.99 21.14 2.14
C ALA A 83 0.42 20.57 2.00
N ILE A 84 0.93 20.47 0.77
CA ILE A 84 2.34 20.12 0.53
C ILE A 84 2.96 21.19 -0.37
N PRO A 85 3.88 22.03 0.14
CA PRO A 85 4.52 23.05 -0.65
C PRO A 85 5.52 22.45 -1.64
N LYS A 86 5.67 23.09 -2.79
CA LYS A 86 6.74 22.83 -3.75
C LYS A 86 8.10 22.87 -3.06
N GLY A 87 8.97 21.94 -3.41
CA GLY A 87 10.31 21.80 -2.83
C GLY A 87 10.37 20.90 -1.59
N SER A 88 9.22 20.42 -1.09
CA SER A 88 9.19 19.36 -0.08
C SER A 88 9.89 18.10 -0.59
N LYS A 89 10.55 17.37 0.31
CA LYS A 89 11.23 16.12 -0.03
C LYS A 89 10.37 14.93 0.32
N LEU A 90 10.15 14.04 -0.63
CA LEU A 90 9.62 12.71 -0.40
C LEU A 90 10.78 11.74 -0.23
N ILE A 91 10.67 10.90 0.79
CA ILE A 91 11.67 9.90 1.15
C ILE A 91 11.01 8.54 0.99
N GLY A 92 11.64 7.68 0.21
CA GLY A 92 11.09 6.38 -0.12
C GLY A 92 12.15 5.38 -0.51
N GLN A 93 11.68 4.24 -1.00
CA GLN A 93 12.53 3.16 -1.49
C GLN A 93 11.90 2.51 -2.72
N THR A 94 12.73 2.09 -3.65
CA THR A 94 12.28 1.23 -4.76
C THR A 94 11.89 -0.13 -4.20
N ILE A 95 10.68 -0.61 -4.50
CA ILE A 95 10.20 -1.89 -3.97
C ILE A 95 10.22 -3.00 -5.01
N ARG A 96 9.95 -2.67 -6.27
CA ARG A 96 10.04 -3.63 -7.37
C ARG A 96 10.21 -2.93 -8.71
N GLN A 97 10.47 -3.73 -9.73
CA GLN A 97 10.44 -3.32 -11.12
C GLN A 97 9.34 -4.11 -11.84
N VAL A 98 8.51 -3.38 -12.58
CA VAL A 98 7.47 -3.95 -13.44
C VAL A 98 7.74 -3.44 -14.85
N ASN A 99 8.22 -4.33 -15.73
CA ASN A 99 8.75 -3.97 -17.06
C ASN A 99 9.86 -2.91 -16.93
N ASP A 100 9.77 -1.79 -17.65
CA ASP A 100 10.73 -0.67 -17.60
C ASP A 100 10.36 0.39 -16.56
N ARG A 101 9.45 0.07 -15.62
CA ARG A 101 8.98 0.99 -14.59
C ARG A 101 9.45 0.54 -13.21
N ARG A 102 9.96 1.51 -12.44
CA ARG A 102 10.28 1.34 -11.02
C ARG A 102 9.05 1.70 -10.19
N GLU A 103 8.70 0.84 -9.27
CA GLU A 103 7.72 1.15 -8.24
C GLU A 103 8.44 1.61 -7.00
N VAL A 104 8.00 2.74 -6.46
CA VAL A 104 8.58 3.39 -5.29
C VAL A 104 7.51 3.51 -4.23
N GLN A 105 7.86 3.10 -3.02
CA GLN A 105 7.07 3.32 -1.84
C GLN A 105 7.66 4.50 -1.08
N TRP A 106 6.88 5.56 -0.89
CA TRP A 106 7.24 6.78 -0.19
C TRP A 106 6.72 6.72 1.23
N SER A 107 7.61 6.65 2.20
CA SER A 107 7.26 6.55 3.62
C SER A 107 7.38 7.88 4.36
N GLY A 108 8.14 8.84 3.84
CA GLY A 108 8.39 10.10 4.52
C GLY A 108 8.15 11.34 3.66
N LEU A 109 7.74 12.43 4.32
CA LEU A 109 7.63 13.76 3.76
C LEU A 109 8.36 14.76 4.65
N GLN A 110 9.35 15.46 4.10
CA GLN A 110 10.01 16.57 4.77
C GLN A 110 9.53 17.88 4.16
N LEU A 111 8.82 18.69 4.94
CA LEU A 111 8.45 20.04 4.54
C LEU A 111 9.68 20.98 4.70
N PRO A 112 9.77 22.06 3.93
CA PRO A 112 10.87 23.01 4.04
C PRO A 112 11.01 23.58 5.46
N GLY A 113 12.16 23.35 6.10
CA GLY A 113 12.47 23.89 7.42
C GLY A 113 11.81 23.16 8.60
N THR A 114 11.18 22.01 8.38
CA THR A 114 10.53 21.22 9.44
C THR A 114 11.15 19.83 9.62
N ALA A 115 10.67 19.11 10.64
CA ALA A 115 10.91 17.68 10.78
C ALA A 115 10.23 16.88 9.66
N THR A 116 10.70 15.65 9.47
CA THR A 116 10.11 14.67 8.55
C THR A 116 8.85 14.07 9.16
N LEU A 117 7.76 14.13 8.42
CA LEU A 117 6.49 13.48 8.68
C LEU A 117 6.52 12.07 8.08
N GLN A 118 5.93 11.11 8.77
CA GLN A 118 5.81 9.73 8.28
C GLN A 118 4.43 9.52 7.68
N PHE A 119 4.38 8.93 6.50
CA PHE A 119 3.14 8.46 5.91
C PHE A 119 2.79 7.09 6.49
N ASP A 120 1.57 6.97 7.01
CA ASP A 120 1.00 5.71 7.49
C ASP A 120 -0.42 5.57 6.92
N PRO A 121 -0.59 4.95 5.74
CA PRO A 121 0.32 4.03 5.10
C PRO A 121 1.29 4.81 4.20
N PRO A 122 2.38 4.16 3.77
CA PRO A 122 3.24 4.71 2.74
C PRO A 122 2.48 4.97 1.43
N LEU A 123 2.89 6.00 0.70
CA LEU A 123 2.34 6.32 -0.62
C LEU A 123 3.02 5.50 -1.71
N GLU A 124 2.26 5.04 -2.69
CA GLU A 124 2.79 4.35 -3.85
C GLU A 124 2.95 5.30 -5.05
N GLY A 125 4.05 5.12 -5.80
CA GLY A 125 4.32 5.88 -7.01
C GLY A 125 5.01 5.06 -8.08
N LEU A 126 4.73 5.38 -9.34
CA LEU A 126 5.33 4.73 -10.49
C LEU A 126 6.29 5.67 -11.23
N TYR A 127 7.46 5.16 -11.58
CA TYR A 127 8.38 5.80 -12.50
C TYR A 127 8.08 5.40 -13.94
N ALA A 128 7.94 6.38 -14.84
CA ALA A 128 8.04 6.14 -16.28
C ALA A 128 9.27 6.86 -16.83
N GLY A 129 10.29 6.08 -17.22
CA GLY A 129 11.62 6.58 -17.61
C GLY A 129 11.67 7.54 -18.81
N TRP A 130 10.56 7.79 -19.50
CA TRP A 130 10.53 8.62 -20.72
C TRP A 130 10.31 10.12 -20.48
N PHE A 131 9.90 10.56 -19.28
CA PHE A 131 9.66 11.98 -18.98
C PHE A 131 10.25 12.48 -17.65
N GLY A 132 10.99 11.64 -16.92
CA GLY A 132 11.63 12.06 -15.65
C GLY A 132 10.66 12.56 -14.57
N ARG A 133 9.36 12.22 -14.67
CA ARG A 133 8.30 12.69 -13.77
C ARG A 133 7.62 11.52 -13.08
N TYR A 134 7.57 11.59 -11.76
CA TYR A 134 6.85 10.65 -10.90
C TYR A 134 5.49 11.23 -10.56
N HIS A 135 4.49 10.36 -10.58
CA HIS A 135 3.18 10.64 -10.02
C HIS A 135 2.98 9.69 -8.84
N CYS A 136 2.77 10.27 -7.67
CA CYS A 136 2.39 9.52 -6.49
C CYS A 136 0.89 9.72 -6.25
N LEU A 137 0.22 8.66 -5.83
CA LEU A 137 -1.16 8.72 -5.37
C LEU A 137 -1.16 8.67 -3.84
N SER A 138 -1.94 9.54 -3.22
CA SER A 138 -2.24 9.45 -1.79
C SER A 138 -3.07 8.19 -1.52
N SER A 139 -2.72 7.45 -0.47
CA SER A 139 -3.49 6.29 0.01
C SER A 139 -4.36 6.65 1.21
N SER A 140 -5.45 5.89 1.40
CA SER A 140 -6.58 6.04 2.34
C SER A 140 -6.32 6.22 3.83
N THR A 141 -5.07 6.45 4.24
CA THR A 141 -4.74 6.63 5.65
C THR A 141 -3.58 7.61 5.87
N ALA A 142 -2.97 8.21 4.83
CA ALA A 142 -1.76 9.04 5.01
C ALA A 142 -2.06 10.35 5.79
N TRP A 143 -2.01 10.27 7.12
CA TRP A 143 -2.29 11.39 8.03
C TRP A 143 -1.09 12.35 8.07
N LEU A 144 -1.33 13.64 7.79
CA LEU A 144 -0.46 14.76 8.14
C LEU A 144 -1.03 15.51 9.35
#